data_AF-A0A5C6NZA2-F1
#
_entry.id   AF-A0A5C6NZA2-F1
#
_cell.length_a   1.000
_cell.length_b   1.000
_cell.length_c   1.000
_cell.angle_alpha   90.00
_cell.angle_beta   90.00
_cell.angle_gamma   90.00
#
_symmetry.space_group_name_H-M   'P 1'
#
loop_
_entity.id
_entity.type
_entity.pdbx_description
1 polymer ?
#
loop_
_entity_poly.entity_id
_entity_poly.type
_entity_poly.pdbx_seq_one_letter_code
_entity_poly.pdbx_strand_id
1 'polypeptide(L)'
;MPRRSKKGGGGSQTEEERLLLQQRRAQTEEEVTRQREEMLTLFLKDKLKKDQRNTEVNLLKINDQWRTILRQSKGAELRGDLMVLSQTFEGHVDILDNIIETLVRELQDAERQCAQARRAHLQNMDELRTQQEKQLMVLQQLWDTNMQELISGFNHDKKVRTDERLRQKQQLQDAAFGAQTRHEAAIEATGALYDKLMASYAAAHHHSLSDSLLSSKENLQRQEDEKLCSCEEKRLEELITTNRQLVQATNEEMKRAKRLQEKLLRLKQKLRSDQLTEEAVQLDLTAKVQQVKQKTRELREQLGQMQKATKKQLLDVTIRSDEASKELQAVVAKGQKVLRMAKLCHQLENKQGVSWFCGEEADPPQVPSEPPELQQLLWRFNSAVLRREALRKHKEDLRQENQQLRLLLRQHLDAATAEGRPVGPQPLCTAYPAPVSTSTQHAVVHQVTDW
;
A
#
# COMPACT_ATOMS: atom_id res chain seq x y z
N MET A 1 -129.65 47.28 -40.98
CA MET A 1 -130.06 47.51 -42.39
C MET A 1 -128.81 47.31 -43.25
N PRO A 2 -128.83 46.69 -44.45
CA PRO A 2 -129.97 46.17 -45.25
C PRO A 2 -130.07 44.60 -45.20
N ARG A 3 -131.25 43.96 -45.03
CA ARG A 3 -132.34 43.60 -45.99
C ARG A 3 -131.83 42.70 -47.13
N ARG A 4 -132.08 41.38 -47.15
CA ARG A 4 -133.31 40.53 -47.27
C ARG A 4 -133.31 39.82 -48.64
N SER A 5 -133.23 38.49 -48.63
CA SER A 5 -134.00 37.63 -49.54
C SER A 5 -134.28 36.29 -48.86
N LYS A 6 -135.56 35.92 -48.85
CA LYS A 6 -136.16 34.75 -48.21
C LYS A 6 -136.76 33.86 -49.31
N LYS A 7 -136.42 32.57 -49.32
CA LYS A 7 -137.12 31.39 -49.89
C LYS A 7 -136.09 30.25 -49.85
N GLY A 8 -136.33 29.02 -49.43
CA GLY A 8 -137.55 28.25 -49.17
C GLY A 8 -137.20 26.78 -49.49
N GLY A 9 -137.76 25.82 -48.74
CA GLY A 9 -137.67 24.37 -49.00
C GLY A 9 -136.40 23.72 -48.41
N GLY A 10 -136.44 22.82 -47.42
CA GLY A 10 -137.53 21.92 -47.07
C GLY A 10 -137.61 20.75 -48.06
N GLY A 11 -136.51 20.03 -48.24
CA GLY A 11 -136.44 18.77 -48.99
C GLY A 11 -135.93 17.67 -48.06
N SER A 12 -136.76 16.66 -47.85
CA SER A 12 -136.45 15.43 -47.14
C SER A 12 -135.21 14.78 -47.75
N GLN A 13 -134.07 14.83 -47.05
CA GLN A 13 -132.97 13.92 -47.29
C GLN A 13 -133.46 12.53 -46.91
N THR A 14 -133.41 11.56 -47.82
CA THR A 14 -133.59 10.14 -47.47
C THR A 14 -132.59 9.78 -46.36
N GLU A 15 -132.98 8.89 -45.43
CA GLU A 15 -132.07 8.45 -44.35
C GLU A 15 -130.70 8.00 -44.88
N GLU A 16 -130.68 7.48 -46.10
CA GLU A 16 -129.49 7.12 -46.89
C GLU A 16 -128.57 8.32 -47.18
N GLU A 17 -129.09 9.49 -47.56
CA GLU A 17 -128.26 10.68 -47.83
C GLU A 17 -127.61 11.24 -46.56
N ARG A 18 -128.30 11.15 -45.41
CA ARG A 18 -127.75 11.59 -44.11
C ARG A 18 -126.68 10.63 -43.61
N LEU A 19 -126.88 9.32 -43.79
CA LEU A 19 -125.86 8.29 -43.50
C LEU A 19 -124.63 8.44 -44.39
N LEU A 20 -124.82 8.71 -45.69
CA LEU A 20 -123.70 8.97 -46.62
C LEU A 20 -122.91 10.23 -46.24
N LEU A 21 -123.57 11.29 -45.75
CA LEU A 21 -122.89 12.50 -45.30
C LEU A 21 -122.12 12.29 -44.00
N GLN A 22 -122.66 11.49 -43.07
CA GLN A 22 -121.96 11.08 -41.85
C GLN A 22 -120.77 10.15 -42.17
N GLN A 23 -120.93 9.23 -43.11
CA GLN A 23 -119.87 8.36 -43.59
C GLN A 23 -118.75 9.16 -44.26
N ARG A 24 -119.08 10.15 -45.10
CA ARG A 24 -118.07 11.07 -45.68
C ARG A 24 -117.36 11.88 -44.61
N ARG A 25 -118.05 12.35 -43.56
CA ARG A 25 -117.43 13.07 -42.45
C ARG A 25 -116.48 12.19 -41.64
N ALA A 26 -116.92 10.97 -41.30
CA ALA A 26 -116.06 9.99 -40.63
C ALA A 26 -114.83 9.66 -41.48
N GLN A 27 -114.98 9.48 -42.79
CA GLN A 27 -113.85 9.28 -43.72
C GLN A 27 -112.90 10.48 -43.73
N THR A 28 -113.40 11.71 -43.79
CA THR A 28 -112.55 12.90 -43.74
C THR A 28 -111.86 13.10 -42.38
N GLU A 29 -112.53 12.73 -41.29
CA GLU A 29 -111.96 12.80 -39.94
C GLU A 29 -110.88 11.73 -39.75
N GLU A 30 -111.10 10.50 -40.22
CA GLU A 30 -110.12 9.41 -40.26
C GLU A 30 -108.92 9.76 -41.14
N GLU A 31 -109.14 10.40 -42.29
CA GLU A 31 -108.06 10.90 -43.15
C GLU A 31 -107.26 12.01 -42.48
N VAL A 32 -107.92 12.92 -41.74
CA VAL A 32 -107.24 13.98 -41.00
C VAL A 32 -106.49 13.42 -39.78
N THR A 33 -107.02 12.44 -39.06
CA THR A 33 -106.29 11.77 -37.96
C THR A 33 -105.12 10.98 -38.51
N ARG A 34 -105.30 10.27 -39.62
CA ARG A 34 -104.23 9.56 -40.31
C ARG A 34 -103.14 10.51 -40.80
N GLN A 35 -103.49 11.65 -41.39
CA GLN A 35 -102.51 12.68 -41.77
C GLN A 35 -101.79 13.25 -40.55
N ARG A 36 -102.49 13.48 -39.43
CA ARG A 36 -101.86 13.93 -38.17
C ARG A 36 -100.91 12.89 -37.61
N GLU A 37 -101.28 11.60 -37.64
CA GLU A 37 -100.44 10.48 -37.24
C GLU A 37 -99.22 10.33 -38.16
N GLU A 38 -99.39 10.42 -39.47
CA GLU A 38 -98.31 10.42 -40.46
C GLU A 38 -97.36 11.60 -40.24
N MET A 39 -97.87 12.81 -39.99
CA MET A 39 -97.04 13.97 -39.64
C MET A 39 -96.28 13.77 -38.31
N LEU A 40 -96.93 13.21 -37.29
CA LEU A 40 -96.30 12.93 -36.00
C LEU A 40 -95.19 11.87 -36.13
N THR A 41 -95.43 10.79 -36.88
CA THR A 41 -94.43 9.75 -37.09
C THR A 41 -93.23 10.26 -37.89
N LEU A 42 -93.43 11.12 -38.89
CA LEU A 42 -92.34 11.78 -39.61
C LEU A 42 -91.53 12.71 -38.68
N PHE A 43 -92.21 13.49 -37.85
CA PHE A 43 -91.55 14.35 -36.86
C PHE A 43 -90.70 13.54 -35.87
N LEU A 44 -91.24 12.45 -35.33
CA LEU A 44 -90.51 11.56 -34.41
C LEU A 44 -89.31 10.89 -35.10
N LYS A 45 -89.47 10.44 -36.35
CA LYS A 45 -88.35 9.88 -37.15
C LYS A 45 -87.24 10.92 -37.37
N ASP A 46 -87.60 12.16 -37.66
CA ASP A 46 -86.61 13.23 -37.85
C ASP A 46 -85.93 13.65 -36.53
N LYS A 47 -86.66 13.63 -35.41
CA LYS A 47 -86.08 13.82 -34.08
C LYS A 47 -85.11 12.71 -33.74
N LEU A 48 -85.51 11.45 -33.92
CA LEU A 48 -84.64 10.29 -33.73
C LEU A 48 -83.37 10.39 -34.57
N LYS A 49 -83.48 10.73 -35.86
CA LYS A 49 -82.31 10.91 -36.75
C LYS A 49 -81.38 12.04 -36.29
N LYS A 50 -81.95 13.15 -35.81
CA LYS A 50 -81.16 14.28 -35.26
C LYS A 50 -80.45 13.85 -33.98
N ASP A 51 -81.12 13.13 -33.09
CA ASP A 51 -80.53 12.64 -31.86
C ASP A 51 -79.43 11.61 -32.13
N GLN A 52 -79.63 10.70 -33.10
CA GLN A 52 -78.59 9.76 -33.57
C GLN A 52 -77.36 10.48 -34.12
N ARG A 53 -77.54 11.50 -34.98
CA ARG A 53 -76.40 12.29 -35.48
C ARG A 53 -75.70 13.05 -34.35
N ASN A 54 -76.46 13.59 -33.41
CA ASN A 54 -75.92 14.29 -32.25
C ASN A 54 -75.14 13.33 -31.36
N THR A 55 -75.62 12.10 -31.14
CA THR A 55 -74.92 11.11 -30.32
C THR A 55 -73.62 10.66 -30.99
N GLU A 56 -73.62 10.43 -32.30
CA GLU A 56 -72.40 10.12 -33.07
C GLU A 56 -71.34 11.23 -32.93
N VAL A 57 -71.74 12.49 -33.13
CA VAL A 57 -70.82 13.64 -33.01
C VAL A 57 -70.36 13.83 -31.57
N ASN A 58 -71.25 13.69 -30.58
CA ASN A 58 -70.90 13.81 -29.17
C ASN A 58 -69.94 12.70 -28.74
N LEU A 59 -70.10 11.48 -29.23
CA LEU A 59 -69.18 10.38 -28.97
C LEU A 59 -67.77 10.68 -29.52
N LEU A 60 -67.67 11.25 -30.73
CA LEU A 60 -66.38 11.66 -31.28
C LEU A 60 -65.73 12.78 -30.45
N LYS A 61 -66.50 13.78 -30.01
CA LYS A 61 -66.01 14.87 -29.15
C LYS A 61 -65.50 14.34 -27.81
N ILE A 62 -66.28 13.47 -27.17
CA ILE A 62 -65.91 12.83 -25.90
C ILE A 62 -64.62 12.01 -26.09
N ASN A 63 -64.54 11.21 -27.15
CA ASN A 63 -63.33 10.43 -27.45
C ASN A 63 -62.10 11.30 -27.70
N ASP A 64 -62.24 12.43 -28.40
CA ASP A 64 -61.14 13.35 -28.64
C ASP A 64 -60.67 14.06 -27.35
N GLN A 65 -61.63 14.45 -26.50
CA GLN A 65 -61.33 14.98 -25.17
C GLN A 65 -60.60 13.95 -24.30
N TRP A 66 -61.07 12.70 -24.24
CA TRP A 66 -60.39 11.62 -23.52
C TRP A 66 -58.98 11.38 -24.04
N ARG A 67 -58.79 11.33 -25.37
CA ARG A 67 -57.45 11.19 -25.97
C ARG A 67 -56.54 12.33 -25.61
N THR A 68 -57.07 13.55 -25.55
CA THR A 68 -56.30 14.74 -25.16
C THR A 68 -55.88 14.67 -23.69
N ILE A 69 -56.81 14.35 -22.79
CA ILE A 69 -56.52 14.17 -21.35
C ILE A 69 -55.51 13.04 -21.14
N LEU A 70 -55.69 11.88 -21.78
CA LEU A 70 -54.78 10.74 -21.65
C LEU A 70 -53.37 11.07 -22.17
N ARG A 71 -53.26 11.78 -23.30
CA ARG A 71 -51.96 12.21 -23.84
C ARG A 71 -51.28 13.23 -22.93
N GLN A 72 -52.03 14.17 -22.35
CA GLN A 72 -51.49 15.16 -21.42
C GLN A 72 -51.01 14.49 -20.13
N SER A 73 -51.82 13.61 -19.54
CA SER A 73 -51.48 12.84 -18.34
C SER A 73 -50.26 11.95 -18.59
N LYS A 74 -50.26 11.14 -19.65
CA LYS A 74 -49.12 10.27 -19.95
C LYS A 74 -47.86 11.07 -20.30
N GLY A 75 -48.02 12.20 -21.00
CA GLY A 75 -46.91 13.10 -21.29
C GLY A 75 -46.32 13.73 -20.03
N ALA A 76 -47.13 14.03 -19.02
CA ALA A 76 -46.66 14.54 -17.73
C ALA A 76 -45.92 13.45 -16.94
N GLU A 77 -46.48 12.24 -16.88
CA GLU A 77 -45.84 11.07 -16.26
C GLU A 77 -44.46 10.79 -16.89
N LEU A 78 -44.38 10.68 -18.23
CA LEU A 78 -43.13 10.43 -18.94
C LEU A 78 -42.08 11.54 -18.73
N ARG A 79 -42.51 12.80 -18.58
CA ARG A 79 -41.59 13.90 -18.25
C ARG A 79 -41.07 13.78 -16.82
N GLY A 80 -41.92 13.35 -15.88
CA GLY A 80 -41.51 13.03 -14.51
C GLY A 80 -40.47 11.91 -14.48
N ASP A 81 -40.77 10.79 -15.14
CA ASP A 81 -39.85 9.65 -15.24
C ASP A 81 -38.51 10.06 -15.89
N LEU A 82 -38.55 10.86 -16.95
CA LEU A 82 -37.34 11.33 -17.62
C LEU A 82 -36.52 12.27 -16.74
N MET A 83 -37.16 13.10 -15.92
CA MET A 83 -36.49 13.98 -14.97
C MET A 83 -35.84 13.20 -13.82
N VAL A 84 -36.54 12.20 -13.26
CA VAL A 84 -35.96 11.31 -12.25
C VAL A 84 -34.76 10.58 -12.85
N LEU A 85 -34.91 10.03 -14.06
CA LEU A 85 -33.84 9.32 -14.73
C LEU A 85 -32.64 10.24 -15.00
N SER A 86 -32.84 11.47 -15.50
CA SER A 86 -31.75 12.42 -15.72
C SER A 86 -31.04 12.77 -14.42
N GLN A 87 -31.77 13.03 -13.34
CA GLN A 87 -31.19 13.33 -12.03
C GLN A 87 -30.38 12.15 -11.48
N THR A 88 -30.87 10.91 -11.64
CA THR A 88 -30.10 9.72 -11.22
C THR A 88 -28.81 9.58 -12.03
N PHE A 89 -28.86 9.82 -13.35
CA PHE A 89 -27.66 9.77 -14.18
C PHE A 89 -26.66 10.86 -13.81
N GLU A 90 -27.10 12.09 -13.57
CA GLU A 90 -26.25 13.18 -13.09
C GLU A 90 -25.57 12.79 -11.76
N GLY A 91 -26.33 12.26 -10.79
CA GLY A 91 -25.75 11.79 -9.53
C GLY A 91 -24.72 10.66 -9.72
N HIS A 92 -24.96 9.73 -10.65
CA HIS A 92 -23.96 8.69 -10.98
C HIS A 92 -22.70 9.26 -11.62
N VAL A 93 -22.84 10.27 -12.50
CA VAL A 93 -21.71 10.97 -13.12
C VAL A 93 -20.90 11.71 -12.06
N ASP A 94 -21.56 12.45 -11.16
CA ASP A 94 -20.88 13.16 -10.06
C ASP A 94 -20.10 12.19 -9.15
N ILE A 95 -20.67 11.04 -8.83
CA ILE A 95 -19.97 10.01 -8.03
C ILE A 95 -18.73 9.50 -8.79
N LEU A 96 -18.86 9.22 -10.09
CA LEU A 96 -17.73 8.78 -10.91
C LEU A 96 -16.65 9.86 -11.02
N ASP A 97 -17.03 11.12 -11.23
CA ASP A 97 -16.10 12.25 -11.29
C ASP A 97 -15.36 12.43 -9.96
N ASN A 98 -16.07 12.32 -8.82
CA ASN A 98 -15.44 12.34 -7.50
C ASN A 98 -14.43 11.20 -7.33
N ILE A 99 -14.77 9.98 -7.77
CA ILE A 99 -13.85 8.83 -7.73
C ILE A 99 -12.62 9.12 -8.61
N ILE A 100 -12.81 9.61 -9.83
CA ILE A 100 -11.72 9.96 -10.74
C ILE A 100 -10.82 11.02 -10.10
N GLU A 101 -11.39 12.08 -9.51
CA GLU A 101 -10.61 13.10 -8.82
C GLU A 101 -9.81 12.54 -7.65
N THR A 102 -10.39 11.65 -6.83
CA THR A 102 -9.65 11.01 -5.74
C THR A 102 -8.50 10.17 -6.25
N LEU A 103 -8.73 9.37 -7.30
CA LEU A 103 -7.68 8.54 -7.92
C LEU A 103 -6.57 9.40 -8.53
N VAL A 104 -6.90 10.52 -9.16
CA VAL A 104 -5.91 11.47 -9.69
C VAL A 104 -5.06 12.07 -8.57
N ARG A 105 -5.66 12.45 -7.43
CA ARG A 105 -4.91 12.95 -6.27
C ARG A 105 -3.99 11.88 -5.70
N GLU A 106 -4.47 10.65 -5.52
CA GLU A 106 -3.68 9.52 -5.04
C GLU A 106 -2.51 9.19 -5.96
N LEU A 107 -2.72 9.20 -7.28
CA LEU A 107 -1.66 9.01 -8.26
C LEU A 107 -0.59 10.10 -8.17
N GLN A 108 -0.99 11.36 -8.06
CA GLN A 108 -0.04 12.47 -7.89
C GLN A 108 0.74 12.34 -6.57
N ASP A 109 0.11 11.92 -5.49
CA ASP A 109 0.79 11.71 -4.21
C ASP A 109 1.77 10.54 -4.26
N ALA A 110 1.40 9.44 -4.92
CA ALA A 110 2.29 8.31 -5.16
C ALA A 110 3.51 8.74 -6.02
N GLU A 111 3.31 9.54 -7.07
CA GLU A 111 4.40 10.09 -7.88
C GLU A 111 5.32 10.99 -7.06
N ARG A 112 4.77 11.88 -6.23
CA ARG A 112 5.56 12.74 -5.32
C ARG A 112 6.40 11.92 -4.35
N GLN A 113 5.81 10.87 -3.76
CA GLN A 113 6.51 9.96 -2.84
C GLN A 113 7.63 9.19 -3.56
N CYS A 114 7.37 8.65 -4.74
CA CYS A 114 8.37 7.98 -5.58
C CYS A 114 9.53 8.93 -5.95
N ALA A 115 9.22 10.16 -6.37
CA ALA A 115 10.22 11.16 -6.69
C ALA A 115 11.06 11.56 -5.45
N GLN A 116 10.44 11.65 -4.28
CA GLN A 116 11.14 11.92 -3.02
C GLN A 116 12.06 10.77 -2.62
N ALA A 117 11.58 9.52 -2.68
CA ALA A 117 12.36 8.33 -2.39
C ALA A 117 13.57 8.20 -3.33
N ARG A 118 13.37 8.45 -4.62
CA ARG A 118 14.46 8.48 -5.61
C ARG A 118 15.50 9.56 -5.29
N ARG A 119 15.06 10.78 -4.94
CA ARG A 119 15.97 11.87 -4.54
C ARG A 119 16.79 11.50 -3.30
N ALA A 120 16.15 10.94 -2.27
CA ALA A 120 16.84 10.50 -1.06
C ALA A 120 17.85 9.36 -1.35
N HIS A 121 17.48 8.40 -2.19
CA HIS A 121 18.41 7.33 -2.58
C HIS A 121 19.63 7.86 -3.33
N LEU A 122 19.44 8.78 -4.28
CA LEU A 122 20.54 9.41 -5.00
C LEU A 122 21.47 10.18 -4.06
N GLN A 123 20.91 10.95 -3.11
CA GLN A 123 21.70 11.64 -2.09
C GLN A 123 22.55 10.67 -1.25
N ASN A 124 21.97 9.56 -0.81
CA ASN A 124 22.71 8.54 -0.04
C ASN A 124 23.83 7.89 -0.88
N MET A 125 23.58 7.66 -2.17
CA MET A 125 24.59 7.12 -3.08
C MET A 125 25.74 8.10 -3.32
N ASP A 126 25.43 9.40 -3.45
CA ASP A 126 26.43 10.45 -3.58
C ASP A 126 27.26 10.60 -2.29
N GLU A 127 26.62 10.54 -1.12
CA GLU A 127 27.32 10.53 0.17
C GLU A 127 28.29 9.35 0.29
N LEU A 128 27.82 8.14 -0.04
CA LEU A 128 28.67 6.94 -0.05
C LEU A 128 29.84 7.10 -1.03
N ARG A 129 29.57 7.62 -2.24
CA ARG A 129 30.61 7.91 -3.23
C ARG A 129 31.65 8.87 -2.67
N THR A 130 31.24 9.98 -2.04
CA THR A 130 32.18 10.94 -1.46
C THR A 130 33.01 10.34 -0.32
N GLN A 131 32.46 9.41 0.46
CA GLN A 131 33.21 8.69 1.49
C GLN A 131 34.27 7.77 0.87
N GLN A 132 33.91 7.05 -0.20
CA GLN A 132 34.86 6.20 -0.92
C GLN A 132 35.96 7.01 -1.60
N GLU A 133 35.63 8.13 -2.22
CA GLU A 133 36.61 9.05 -2.80
C GLU A 133 37.58 9.60 -1.75
N LYS A 134 37.11 9.93 -0.55
CA LYS A 134 37.97 10.34 0.58
C LYS A 134 38.91 9.21 1.02
N GLN A 135 38.40 7.97 1.15
CA GLN A 135 39.22 6.83 1.52
C GLN A 135 40.29 6.53 0.47
N LEU A 136 39.93 6.57 -0.81
CA LEU A 136 40.88 6.40 -1.92
C LEU A 136 41.95 7.50 -1.93
N MET A 137 41.57 8.76 -1.68
CA MET A 137 42.53 9.87 -1.60
C MET A 137 43.54 9.64 -0.47
N VAL A 138 43.09 9.23 0.72
CA VAL A 138 43.98 8.95 1.86
C VAL A 138 44.92 7.78 1.54
N LEU A 139 44.41 6.70 0.94
CA LEU A 139 45.23 5.57 0.54
C LEU A 139 46.28 5.96 -0.51
N GLN A 140 45.91 6.80 -1.46
CA GLN A 140 46.84 7.31 -2.48
C GLN A 140 47.92 8.19 -1.84
N GLN A 141 47.54 9.10 -0.94
CA GLN A 141 48.51 9.94 -0.21
C GLN A 141 49.49 9.09 0.63
N LEU A 142 49.00 8.07 1.32
CA LEU A 142 49.85 7.15 2.09
C LEU A 142 50.80 6.38 1.17
N TRP A 143 50.31 5.89 0.03
CA TRP A 143 51.14 5.21 -0.96
C TRP A 143 52.24 6.12 -1.50
N ASP A 144 51.89 7.34 -1.89
CA ASP A 144 52.83 8.32 -2.45
C ASP A 144 53.88 8.71 -1.40
N THR A 145 53.46 8.93 -0.16
CA THR A 145 54.37 9.24 0.96
C THR A 145 55.33 8.09 1.22
N ASN A 146 54.82 6.86 1.34
CA ASN A 146 55.65 5.67 1.54
C ASN A 146 56.63 5.43 0.39
N MET A 147 56.19 5.69 -0.86
CA MET A 147 57.08 5.59 -2.02
C MET A 147 58.17 6.65 -1.99
N GLN A 148 57.83 7.90 -1.65
CA GLN A 148 58.83 8.96 -1.50
C GLN A 148 59.83 8.64 -0.39
N GLU A 149 59.36 8.15 0.76
CA GLU A 149 60.22 7.70 1.85
C GLU A 149 61.16 6.57 1.40
N LEU A 150 60.64 5.54 0.74
CA LEU A 150 61.44 4.41 0.24
C LEU A 150 62.47 4.85 -0.80
N ILE A 151 62.08 5.70 -1.75
CA ILE A 151 62.98 6.25 -2.77
C ILE A 151 64.06 7.10 -2.10
N SER A 152 63.69 7.94 -1.13
CA SER A 152 64.65 8.78 -0.41
C SER A 152 65.63 7.96 0.42
N GLY A 153 65.15 6.93 1.12
CA GLY A 153 65.95 5.99 1.90
C GLY A 153 66.90 5.19 1.02
N PHE A 154 66.41 4.62 -0.08
CA PHE A 154 67.23 3.91 -1.06
C PHE A 154 68.33 4.81 -1.64
N ASN A 155 67.99 6.05 -2.01
CA ASN A 155 68.98 6.99 -2.54
C ASN A 155 70.01 7.41 -1.48
N HIS A 156 69.60 7.55 -0.22
CA HIS A 156 70.51 7.82 0.89
C HIS A 156 71.47 6.64 1.11
N ASP A 157 70.96 5.43 1.25
CA ASP A 157 71.76 4.21 1.40
C ASP A 157 72.71 4.00 0.22
N LYS A 158 72.23 4.25 -1.00
CA LYS A 158 73.06 4.19 -2.20
C LYS A 158 74.23 5.16 -2.12
N LYS A 159 73.99 6.42 -1.71
CA LYS A 159 75.06 7.42 -1.51
C LYS A 159 76.05 7.01 -0.43
N VAL A 160 75.56 6.60 0.74
CA VAL A 160 76.42 6.16 1.86
C VAL A 160 77.31 4.99 1.44
N ARG A 161 76.74 3.97 0.79
CA ARG A 161 77.50 2.80 0.31
C ARG A 161 78.51 3.16 -0.78
N THR A 162 78.18 4.08 -1.69
CA THR A 162 79.14 4.53 -2.70
C THR A 162 80.28 5.31 -2.07
N ASP A 163 79.99 6.17 -1.10
CA ASP A 163 81.00 6.98 -0.40
C ASP A 163 81.92 6.09 0.45
N GLU A 164 81.35 5.11 1.15
CA GLU A 164 82.13 4.16 1.94
C GLU A 164 83.01 3.27 1.05
N ARG A 165 82.49 2.79 -0.09
CA ARG A 165 83.29 2.07 -1.08
C ARG A 165 84.43 2.94 -1.61
N LEU A 166 84.19 4.23 -1.86
CA LEU A 166 85.22 5.16 -2.33
C LEU A 166 86.29 5.36 -1.26
N ARG A 167 85.91 5.56 0.00
CA ARG A 167 86.85 5.67 1.14
C ARG A 167 87.68 4.40 1.32
N GLN A 168 87.05 3.22 1.28
CA GLN A 168 87.77 1.95 1.37
C GLN A 168 88.76 1.79 0.22
N LYS A 169 88.37 2.16 -1.01
CA LYS A 169 89.29 2.14 -2.15
C LYS A 169 90.49 3.08 -1.95
N GLN A 170 90.27 4.29 -1.44
CA GLN A 170 91.35 5.23 -1.11
C GLN A 170 92.28 4.66 -0.02
N GLN A 171 91.73 4.13 1.07
CA GLN A 171 92.52 3.52 2.15
C GLN A 171 93.37 2.33 1.65
N LEU A 172 92.82 1.50 0.77
CA LEU A 172 93.56 0.40 0.16
C LEU A 172 94.66 0.90 -0.78
N GLN A 173 94.41 1.97 -1.54
CA GLN A 173 95.43 2.60 -2.38
C GLN A 173 96.56 3.19 -1.53
N ASP A 174 96.25 3.89 -0.44
CA ASP A 174 97.25 4.45 0.48
C ASP A 174 98.07 3.35 1.18
N ALA A 175 97.41 2.27 1.61
CA ALA A 175 98.09 1.13 2.22
C ALA A 175 98.98 0.39 1.21
N ALA A 176 98.53 0.22 -0.04
CA ALA A 176 99.33 -0.37 -1.10
C ALA A 176 100.55 0.49 -1.43
N PHE A 177 100.39 1.81 -1.51
CA PHE A 177 101.49 2.75 -1.71
C PHE A 177 102.48 2.72 -0.52
N GLY A 178 101.96 2.71 0.70
CA GLY A 178 102.78 2.54 1.91
C GLY A 178 103.49 1.18 2.00
N ALA A 179 102.92 0.12 1.44
CA ALA A 179 103.57 -1.18 1.34
C ALA A 179 104.66 -1.20 0.26
N GLN A 180 104.41 -0.57 -0.90
CA GLN A 180 105.40 -0.41 -1.98
C GLN A 180 106.62 0.37 -1.53
N THR A 181 106.43 1.53 -0.90
CA THR A 181 107.55 2.34 -0.36
C THR A 181 108.35 1.60 0.70
N ARG A 182 107.71 0.83 1.60
CA ARG A 182 108.43 -0.03 2.56
C ARG A 182 109.18 -1.16 1.86
N HIS A 183 108.61 -1.74 0.80
CA HIS A 183 109.26 -2.79 0.03
C HIS A 183 110.49 -2.25 -0.71
N GLU A 184 110.39 -1.08 -1.34
CA GLU A 184 111.52 -0.36 -1.95
C GLU A 184 112.62 -0.08 -0.92
N ALA A 185 112.28 0.50 0.23
CA ALA A 185 113.24 0.75 1.31
C ALA A 185 113.87 -0.55 1.86
N ALA A 186 113.10 -1.65 1.94
CA ALA A 186 113.63 -2.95 2.34
C ALA A 186 114.59 -3.51 1.29
N ILE A 187 114.29 -3.37 0.00
CA ILE A 187 115.19 -3.75 -1.09
C ILE A 187 116.49 -2.94 -0.99
N GLU A 188 116.41 -1.62 -0.84
CA GLU A 188 117.59 -0.75 -0.66
C GLU A 188 118.39 -1.14 0.58
N ALA A 189 117.74 -1.40 1.71
CA ALA A 189 118.40 -1.85 2.93
C ALA A 189 119.07 -3.22 2.77
N THR A 190 118.42 -4.18 2.11
CA THR A 190 119.04 -5.47 1.79
C THR A 190 120.22 -5.30 0.86
N GLY A 191 120.13 -4.42 -0.15
CA GLY A 191 121.25 -4.05 -1.03
C GLY A 191 122.42 -3.48 -0.24
N ALA A 192 122.18 -2.53 0.66
CA ALA A 192 123.20 -1.93 1.51
C ALA A 192 123.86 -2.94 2.48
N LEU A 193 123.10 -3.93 2.96
CA LEU A 193 123.65 -5.04 3.76
C LEU A 193 124.53 -5.96 2.91
N TYR A 194 124.14 -6.25 1.67
CA TYR A 194 124.99 -6.98 0.73
C TYR A 194 126.29 -6.20 0.43
N ASP A 195 126.22 -4.89 0.19
CA ASP A 195 127.40 -4.06 -0.04
C ASP A 195 128.35 -4.02 1.18
N LYS A 196 127.79 -3.92 2.39
CA LYS A 196 128.56 -3.99 3.64
C LYS A 196 129.22 -5.35 3.85
N LEU A 197 128.53 -6.45 3.52
CA LEU A 197 129.09 -7.80 3.60
C LEU A 197 130.25 -7.96 2.60
N MET A 198 130.11 -7.41 1.40
CA MET A 198 131.20 -7.39 0.42
C MET A 198 132.38 -6.55 0.91
N ALA A 199 132.14 -5.41 1.56
CA ALA A 199 133.17 -4.56 2.14
C ALA A 199 133.85 -5.18 3.38
N SER A 200 133.11 -5.88 4.24
CA SER A 200 133.67 -6.58 5.41
C SER A 200 134.44 -7.84 5.03
N TYR A 201 134.00 -8.55 3.99
CA TYR A 201 134.76 -9.63 3.38
C TYR A 201 136.08 -9.10 2.77
N ALA A 202 136.08 -7.92 2.17
CA ALA A 202 137.29 -7.23 1.70
C ALA A 202 138.18 -6.73 2.86
N ALA A 203 137.61 -6.29 3.99
CA ALA A 203 138.34 -5.78 5.15
C ALA A 203 138.92 -6.89 6.07
N ALA A 204 138.24 -8.03 6.19
CA ALA A 204 138.70 -9.18 6.99
C ALA A 204 139.98 -9.82 6.42
N HIS A 205 140.23 -9.68 5.11
CA HIS A 205 141.49 -10.12 4.50
C HIS A 205 142.70 -9.23 4.86
N HIS A 206 142.47 -8.03 5.42
CA HIS A 206 143.48 -7.03 5.81
C HIS A 206 143.74 -6.94 7.33
N HIS A 207 143.11 -7.79 8.15
CA HIS A 207 143.26 -7.81 9.61
C HIS A 207 143.65 -9.20 10.15
N SER A 208 144.61 -9.86 9.47
CA SER A 208 145.39 -10.94 10.06
C SER A 208 146.73 -10.36 10.54
N LEU A 209 146.99 -10.47 11.85
CA LEU A 209 148.19 -10.08 12.62
C LEU A 209 148.17 -8.67 13.25
N SER A 210 147.76 -8.58 14.54
CA SER A 210 148.69 -8.33 15.65
C SER A 210 147.96 -8.15 17.00
N ASP A 211 147.91 -9.24 17.77
CA ASP A 211 148.07 -9.39 19.23
C ASP A 211 148.09 -8.13 20.13
N SER A 212 147.37 -8.13 21.26
CA SER A 212 147.76 -8.92 22.45
C SER A 212 146.97 -8.54 23.71
N LEU A 213 146.76 -9.57 24.53
CA LEU A 213 146.14 -9.62 25.85
C LEU A 213 147.04 -9.02 26.96
N LEU A 214 146.45 -8.15 27.80
CA LEU A 214 146.49 -8.15 29.29
C LEU A 214 146.60 -6.74 29.90
N SER A 215 145.47 -6.22 30.39
CA SER A 215 145.46 -5.35 31.57
C SER A 215 144.27 -5.68 32.46
N SER A 216 144.63 -6.31 33.57
CA SER A 216 144.01 -6.14 34.88
C SER A 216 142.62 -6.73 35.11
N LYS A 217 142.69 -7.98 35.59
CA LYS A 217 141.69 -8.77 36.31
C LYS A 217 141.20 -8.10 37.62
N GLU A 218 141.64 -6.89 37.97
CA GLU A 218 141.30 -6.21 39.24
C GLU A 218 140.18 -5.16 39.12
N ASN A 219 139.69 -4.89 37.90
CA ASN A 219 138.56 -3.98 37.65
C ASN A 219 137.18 -4.66 37.62
N LEU A 220 137.12 -5.99 37.68
CA LEU A 220 135.88 -6.75 37.60
C LEU A 220 135.13 -6.85 38.94
N GLN A 221 135.81 -6.77 40.09
CA GLN A 221 135.17 -6.95 41.40
C GLN A 221 134.55 -5.68 42.00
N ARG A 222 135.06 -4.48 41.71
CA ARG A 222 134.41 -3.23 42.15
C ARG A 222 133.26 -2.79 41.25
N GLN A 223 133.26 -3.25 40.00
CA GLN A 223 132.23 -2.95 39.01
C GLN A 223 130.99 -3.86 39.15
N GLU A 224 131.12 -5.05 39.73
CA GLU A 224 129.99 -5.97 39.98
C GLU A 224 129.09 -5.47 41.12
N ASP A 225 129.66 -4.95 42.22
CA ASP A 225 128.91 -4.48 43.39
C ASP A 225 128.17 -3.14 43.15
N GLU A 226 128.77 -2.18 42.43
CA GLU A 226 128.09 -0.93 42.03
C GLU A 226 126.98 -1.16 40.98
N LYS A 227 127.13 -2.16 40.11
CA LYS A 227 126.09 -2.52 39.13
C LYS A 227 124.92 -3.26 39.75
N LEU A 228 125.15 -4.08 40.78
CA LEU A 228 124.09 -4.75 41.55
C LEU A 228 123.22 -3.72 42.29
N CYS A 229 123.81 -2.75 42.99
CA CYS A 229 123.03 -1.71 43.68
C CYS A 229 122.28 -0.77 42.71
N SER A 230 122.89 -0.31 41.61
CA SER A 230 122.20 0.52 40.60
C SER A 230 121.08 -0.25 39.87
N CYS A 231 121.22 -1.56 39.68
CA CYS A 231 120.19 -2.39 39.05
C CYS A 231 119.00 -2.67 39.99
N GLU A 232 119.25 -2.87 41.29
CA GLU A 232 118.17 -3.04 42.26
C GLU A 232 117.37 -1.74 42.47
N GLU A 233 118.03 -0.58 42.49
CA GLU A 233 117.38 0.73 42.54
C GLU A 233 116.51 1.00 41.31
N LYS A 234 117.04 0.78 40.10
CA LYS A 234 116.26 0.93 38.85
C LYS A 234 115.08 -0.04 38.78
N ARG A 235 115.26 -1.27 39.25
CA ARG A 235 114.18 -2.28 39.30
C ARG A 235 113.08 -1.89 40.30
N LEU A 236 113.46 -1.29 41.43
CA LEU A 236 112.51 -0.73 42.39
C LEU A 236 111.77 0.50 41.82
N GLU A 237 112.45 1.39 41.11
CA GLU A 237 111.83 2.54 40.44
C GLU A 237 110.87 2.12 39.31
N GLU A 238 111.25 1.13 38.50
CA GLU A 238 110.37 0.51 37.51
C GLU A 238 109.15 -0.16 38.19
N LEU A 239 109.35 -0.83 39.33
CA LEU A 239 108.24 -1.38 40.10
C LEU A 239 107.32 -0.29 40.65
N ILE A 240 107.85 0.82 41.14
CA ILE A 240 107.05 1.93 41.70
C ILE A 240 106.25 2.63 40.61
N THR A 241 106.85 2.87 39.44
CA THR A 241 106.18 3.51 38.30
C THR A 241 105.08 2.62 37.71
N THR A 242 105.34 1.31 37.55
CA THR A 242 104.32 0.35 37.12
C THR A 242 103.18 0.22 38.14
N ASN A 243 103.48 0.19 39.44
CA ASN A 243 102.44 0.20 40.48
C ASN A 243 101.59 1.48 40.42
N ARG A 244 102.22 2.63 40.22
CA ARG A 244 101.53 3.93 40.09
C ARG A 244 100.58 3.94 38.88
N GLN A 245 100.99 3.36 37.75
CA GLN A 245 100.15 3.21 36.55
C GLN A 245 98.98 2.24 36.79
N LEU A 246 99.21 1.11 37.47
CA LEU A 246 98.16 0.17 37.84
C LEU A 246 97.12 0.81 38.79
N VAL A 247 97.57 1.60 39.76
CA VAL A 247 96.67 2.35 40.67
C VAL A 247 95.88 3.43 39.90
N GLN A 248 96.46 4.08 38.90
CA GLN A 248 95.73 5.02 38.05
C GLN A 248 94.68 4.31 37.19
N ALA A 249 95.05 3.21 36.53
CA ALA A 249 94.14 2.41 35.71
C ALA A 249 92.96 1.84 36.53
N THR A 250 93.23 1.29 37.72
CA THR A 250 92.19 0.80 38.63
C THR A 250 91.26 1.92 39.13
N ASN A 251 91.79 3.12 39.39
CA ASN A 251 90.97 4.28 39.74
C ASN A 251 90.08 4.76 38.58
N GLU A 252 90.56 4.71 37.33
CA GLU A 252 89.74 5.00 36.16
C GLU A 252 88.63 3.97 35.97
N GLU A 253 88.95 2.68 36.09
CA GLU A 253 87.95 1.60 36.05
C GLU A 253 86.92 1.74 37.17
N MET A 254 87.33 2.12 38.38
CA MET A 254 86.41 2.38 39.49
C MET A 254 85.48 3.56 39.19
N LYS A 255 85.96 4.63 38.53
CA LYS A 255 85.11 5.75 38.09
C LYS A 255 84.15 5.32 36.98
N ARG A 256 84.59 4.49 36.02
CA ARG A 256 83.73 3.91 34.96
C ARG A 256 82.63 3.04 35.58
N ALA A 257 82.98 2.17 36.53
CA ALA A 257 82.04 1.32 37.27
C ALA A 257 80.98 2.14 38.03
N LYS A 258 81.37 3.22 38.72
CA LYS A 258 80.43 4.12 39.41
C LYS A 258 79.44 4.79 38.44
N ARG A 259 79.91 5.28 37.29
CA ARG A 259 79.03 5.87 36.24
C ARG A 259 78.05 4.84 35.68
N LEU A 260 78.49 3.59 35.49
CA LEU A 260 77.63 2.50 35.04
C LEU A 260 76.58 2.14 36.11
N GLN A 261 76.97 2.12 37.39
CA GLN A 261 76.07 1.87 38.51
C GLN A 261 74.98 2.96 38.63
N GLU A 262 75.35 4.24 38.45
CA GLU A 262 74.39 5.36 38.42
C GLU A 262 73.42 5.25 37.24
N LYS A 263 73.91 4.88 36.04
CA LYS A 263 73.05 4.62 34.87
C LYS A 263 72.09 3.47 35.12
N LEU A 264 72.56 2.38 35.73
CA LEU A 264 71.74 1.23 36.10
C LEU A 264 70.64 1.62 37.09
N LEU A 265 70.96 2.43 38.10
CA LEU A 265 69.97 2.95 39.05
C LEU A 265 68.92 3.83 38.37
N ARG A 266 69.33 4.74 37.48
CA ARG A 266 68.39 5.57 36.71
C ARG A 266 67.48 4.74 35.80
N LEU A 267 68.03 3.74 35.10
CA LEU A 267 67.24 2.83 34.27
C LEU A 267 66.27 1.99 35.10
N LYS A 268 66.68 1.50 36.27
CA LYS A 268 65.79 0.78 37.20
C LYS A 268 64.66 1.66 37.72
N GLN A 269 64.93 2.93 38.01
CA GLN A 269 63.88 3.89 38.43
C GLN A 269 62.90 4.19 37.29
N LYS A 270 63.39 4.42 36.08
CA LYS A 270 62.54 4.60 34.89
C LYS A 270 61.67 3.38 34.61
N LEU A 271 62.25 2.17 34.66
CA LEU A 271 61.48 0.94 34.47
C LEU A 271 60.35 0.80 35.50
N ARG A 272 60.59 1.19 36.76
CA ARG A 272 59.56 1.19 37.80
C ARG A 272 58.48 2.24 37.55
N SER A 273 58.83 3.45 37.11
CA SER A 273 57.82 4.46 36.76
C SER A 273 56.98 4.02 35.57
N ASP A 274 57.62 3.45 34.55
CA ASP A 274 56.95 2.99 33.33
C ASP A 274 55.98 1.85 33.67
N GLN A 275 56.40 0.88 34.50
CA GLN A 275 55.53 -0.19 35.02
C GLN A 275 54.31 0.34 35.76
N LEU A 276 54.47 1.32 36.66
CA LEU A 276 53.35 1.92 37.37
C LEU A 276 52.39 2.64 36.43
N THR A 277 52.91 3.33 35.40
CA THR A 277 52.06 3.97 34.40
C THR A 277 51.33 2.97 33.52
N GLU A 278 51.98 1.87 33.13
CA GLU A 278 51.35 0.79 32.38
C GLU A 278 50.24 0.12 33.18
N GLU A 279 50.47 -0.17 34.46
CA GLU A 279 49.44 -0.73 35.35
C GLU A 279 48.24 0.22 35.50
N ALA A 280 48.48 1.52 35.69
CA ALA A 280 47.42 2.52 35.77
C ALA A 280 46.60 2.62 34.47
N VAL A 281 47.27 2.60 33.31
CA VAL A 281 46.60 2.62 32.00
C VAL A 281 45.83 1.32 31.76
N GLN A 282 46.37 0.16 32.15
CA GLN A 282 45.66 -1.12 32.05
C GLN A 282 44.41 -1.15 32.93
N LEU A 283 44.47 -0.60 34.15
CA LEU A 283 43.31 -0.48 35.03
C LEU A 283 42.23 0.43 34.45
N ASP A 284 42.60 1.61 33.92
CA ASP A 284 41.61 2.51 33.28
C ASP A 284 41.00 1.89 32.01
N LEU A 285 41.82 1.22 31.19
CA LEU A 285 41.34 0.56 29.97
C LEU A 285 40.40 -0.61 30.31
N THR A 286 40.73 -1.41 31.32
CA THR A 286 39.86 -2.52 31.78
C THR A 286 38.55 -2.00 32.36
N ALA A 287 38.57 -0.89 33.12
CA ALA A 287 37.36 -0.24 33.61
C ALA A 287 36.46 0.28 32.46
N LYS A 288 37.05 0.96 31.46
CA LYS A 288 36.33 1.41 30.26
C LYS A 288 35.74 0.25 29.46
N VAL A 289 36.49 -0.85 29.27
CA VAL A 289 36.01 -2.06 28.61
C VAL A 289 34.83 -2.68 29.38
N GLN A 290 34.90 -2.74 30.72
CA GLN A 290 33.79 -3.24 31.53
C GLN A 290 32.55 -2.34 31.42
N GLN A 291 32.73 -1.01 31.44
CA GLN A 291 31.62 -0.06 31.27
C GLN A 291 30.93 -0.22 29.91
N VAL A 292 31.70 -0.34 28.82
CA VAL A 292 31.15 -0.58 27.48
C VAL A 292 30.43 -1.92 27.42
N LYS A 293 30.99 -2.98 28.02
CA LYS A 293 30.33 -4.29 28.10
C LYS A 293 28.99 -4.21 28.83
N GLN A 294 28.91 -3.46 29.93
CA GLN A 294 27.68 -3.26 30.69
C GLN A 294 26.63 -2.52 29.87
N LYS A 295 26.98 -1.37 29.27
CA LYS A 295 26.08 -0.62 28.37
C LYS A 295 25.58 -1.47 27.20
N THR A 296 26.46 -2.31 26.63
CA THR A 296 26.08 -3.20 25.53
C THR A 296 25.10 -4.28 25.98
N ARG A 297 25.23 -4.80 27.21
CA ARG A 297 24.26 -5.77 27.78
C ARG A 297 22.91 -5.10 28.01
N GLU A 298 22.89 -3.90 28.60
CA GLU A 298 21.68 -3.11 28.84
C GLU A 298 20.93 -2.82 27.53
N LEU A 299 21.66 -2.37 26.49
CA LEU A 299 21.06 -2.11 25.18
C LEU A 299 20.51 -3.39 24.51
N ARG A 300 21.20 -4.54 24.65
CA ARG A 300 20.67 -5.81 24.14
C ARG A 300 19.42 -6.25 24.87
N GLU A 301 19.36 -6.03 26.18
CA GLU A 301 18.18 -6.37 26.97
C GLU A 301 16.99 -5.47 26.60
N GLN A 302 17.20 -4.17 26.46
CA GLN A 302 16.20 -3.22 25.96
C GLN A 302 15.72 -3.60 24.56
N LEU A 303 16.63 -3.92 23.64
CA LEU A 303 16.28 -4.39 22.29
C LEU A 303 15.44 -5.67 22.36
N GLY A 304 15.83 -6.62 23.22
CA GLY A 304 15.09 -7.86 23.42
C GLY A 304 13.68 -7.64 24.00
N GLN A 305 13.53 -6.69 24.93
CA GLN A 305 12.23 -6.31 25.48
C GLN A 305 11.35 -5.63 24.41
N MET A 306 11.91 -4.69 23.64
CA MET A 306 11.20 -4.03 22.55
C MET A 306 10.78 -5.03 21.47
N GLN A 307 11.64 -5.96 21.07
CA GLN A 307 11.30 -7.03 20.13
C GLN A 307 10.19 -7.96 20.65
N LYS A 308 10.17 -8.27 21.96
CA LYS A 308 9.08 -9.05 22.55
C LYS A 308 7.78 -8.27 22.56
N ALA A 309 7.81 -6.98 22.88
CA ALA A 309 6.63 -6.11 22.89
C ALA A 309 6.04 -5.94 21.49
N THR A 310 6.87 -5.65 20.48
CA THR A 310 6.42 -5.51 19.09
C THR A 310 5.87 -6.81 18.53
N LYS A 311 6.49 -7.97 18.84
CA LYS A 311 5.94 -9.29 18.47
C LYS A 311 4.56 -9.53 19.08
N LYS A 312 4.36 -9.19 20.36
CA LYS A 312 3.04 -9.30 21.01
C LYS A 312 2.00 -8.40 20.34
N GLN A 313 2.34 -7.13 20.10
CA GLN A 313 1.44 -6.19 19.41
C GLN A 313 1.08 -6.67 18.00
N LEU A 314 2.05 -7.19 17.26
CA LEU A 314 1.81 -7.72 15.92
C LEU A 314 0.89 -8.95 15.94
N LEU A 315 1.09 -9.86 16.89
CA LEU A 315 0.20 -11.02 17.08
C LEU A 315 -1.22 -10.57 17.41
N ASP A 316 -1.39 -9.63 18.35
CA ASP A 316 -2.70 -9.11 18.73
C ASP A 316 -3.43 -8.45 17.55
N VAL A 317 -2.72 -7.63 16.76
CA VAL A 317 -3.29 -6.99 15.56
C VAL A 317 -3.67 -8.04 14.51
N THR A 318 -2.82 -9.04 14.29
CA THR A 318 -3.09 -10.11 13.32
C THR A 318 -4.35 -10.87 13.71
N ILE A 319 -4.46 -11.31 14.99
CA ILE A 319 -5.63 -12.03 15.50
C ILE A 319 -6.90 -11.19 15.35
N ARG A 320 -6.88 -9.91 15.78
CA ARG A 320 -8.05 -9.03 15.65
C ARG A 320 -8.44 -8.79 14.20
N SER A 321 -7.46 -8.67 13.29
CA SER A 321 -7.74 -8.50 11.87
C SER A 321 -8.35 -9.75 11.25
N ASP A 322 -7.90 -10.94 11.66
CA ASP A 322 -8.45 -12.22 11.21
C ASP A 322 -9.87 -12.44 11.75
N GLU A 323 -10.12 -12.06 13.01
CA GLU A 323 -11.45 -12.08 13.62
C GLU A 323 -12.42 -11.14 12.88
N ALA A 324 -12.03 -9.88 12.68
CA ALA A 324 -12.84 -8.91 11.93
C ALA A 324 -13.09 -9.37 10.48
N SER A 325 -12.09 -9.94 9.82
CA SER A 325 -12.23 -10.50 8.47
C SER A 325 -13.26 -11.63 8.43
N LYS A 326 -13.22 -12.56 9.39
CA LYS A 326 -14.20 -13.65 9.50
C LYS A 326 -15.61 -13.13 9.77
N GLU A 327 -15.75 -12.12 10.64
CA GLU A 327 -17.04 -11.49 10.91
C GLU A 327 -17.61 -10.81 9.67
N LEU A 328 -16.80 -10.03 8.96
CA LEU A 328 -17.19 -9.38 7.70
C LEU A 328 -17.57 -10.40 6.63
N GLN A 329 -16.80 -11.49 6.49
CA GLN A 329 -17.14 -12.59 5.59
C GLN A 329 -18.48 -13.25 5.95
N ALA A 330 -18.77 -13.41 7.24
CA ALA A 330 -20.05 -13.94 7.70
C ALA A 330 -21.21 -12.99 7.38
N VAL A 331 -21.03 -11.67 7.53
CA VAL A 331 -22.02 -10.65 7.14
C VAL A 331 -22.25 -10.67 5.63
N VAL A 332 -21.19 -10.74 4.83
CA VAL A 332 -21.28 -10.87 3.36
C VAL A 332 -22.04 -12.14 2.97
N ALA A 333 -21.76 -13.28 3.61
CA ALA A 333 -22.46 -14.53 3.36
C ALA A 333 -23.97 -14.43 3.70
N LYS A 334 -24.33 -13.74 4.79
CA LYS A 334 -25.73 -13.45 5.14
C LYS A 334 -26.37 -12.53 4.08
N GLY A 335 -25.70 -11.45 3.68
CA GLY A 335 -26.17 -10.53 2.64
C GLY A 335 -26.41 -11.23 1.30
N GLN A 336 -25.50 -12.10 0.88
CA GLN A 336 -25.67 -12.91 -0.33
C GLN A 336 -26.87 -13.86 -0.26
N LYS A 337 -27.13 -14.47 0.92
CA LYS A 337 -28.34 -15.29 1.11
C LYS A 337 -29.60 -14.44 0.97
N VAL A 338 -29.64 -13.26 1.58
CA VAL A 338 -30.77 -12.32 1.46
C VAL A 338 -30.99 -11.92 0.01
N LEU A 339 -29.94 -11.55 -0.73
CA LEU A 339 -30.04 -11.20 -2.15
C LEU A 339 -30.53 -12.37 -3.01
N ARG A 340 -30.08 -13.60 -2.75
CA ARG A 340 -30.58 -14.79 -3.46
C ARG A 340 -32.08 -14.99 -3.22
N MET A 341 -32.53 -14.86 -1.97
CA MET A 341 -33.95 -14.97 -1.63
C MET A 341 -34.76 -13.83 -2.24
N ALA A 342 -34.28 -12.59 -2.18
CA ALA A 342 -34.93 -11.43 -2.79
C ALA A 342 -35.09 -11.59 -4.30
N LYS A 343 -34.05 -12.08 -5.00
CA LYS A 343 -34.14 -12.43 -6.43
C LYS A 343 -35.21 -13.47 -6.71
N LEU A 344 -35.29 -14.54 -5.90
CA LEU A 344 -36.33 -15.57 -6.05
C LEU A 344 -37.74 -14.99 -5.80
N CYS A 345 -37.92 -14.20 -4.74
CA CYS A 345 -39.18 -13.52 -4.44
C CYS A 345 -39.61 -12.61 -5.59
N HIS A 346 -38.69 -11.80 -6.12
CA HIS A 346 -38.98 -10.90 -7.24
C HIS A 346 -39.37 -11.66 -8.52
N GLN A 347 -38.73 -12.80 -8.81
CA GLN A 347 -39.14 -13.65 -9.93
C GLN A 347 -40.56 -14.21 -9.77
N LEU A 348 -40.99 -14.53 -8.54
CA LEU A 348 -42.36 -14.99 -8.27
C LEU A 348 -43.37 -13.85 -8.36
N GLU A 349 -43.01 -12.64 -7.92
CA GLU A 349 -43.84 -11.43 -8.05
C GLU A 349 -44.06 -11.06 -9.54
N ASN A 350 -43.00 -11.08 -10.35
CA ASN A 350 -43.08 -10.76 -11.79
C ASN A 350 -43.94 -11.76 -12.56
N LYS A 351 -43.90 -13.05 -12.19
CA LYS A 351 -44.78 -14.08 -12.78
C LYS A 351 -46.25 -13.90 -12.41
N GLN A 352 -46.53 -13.27 -11.28
CA GLN A 352 -47.89 -12.97 -10.82
C GLN A 352 -48.42 -11.62 -11.38
N GLY A 353 -47.65 -10.94 -12.23
CA GLY A 353 -48.07 -9.68 -12.86
C GLY A 353 -48.31 -8.56 -11.85
N VAL A 354 -47.59 -8.57 -10.73
CA VAL A 354 -47.79 -7.57 -9.68
C VAL A 354 -46.99 -6.31 -10.02
N SER A 355 -47.63 -5.37 -10.72
CA SER A 355 -47.15 -3.99 -10.78
C SER A 355 -47.42 -3.34 -9.42
N TRP A 356 -46.35 -3.04 -8.71
CA TRP A 356 -46.38 -2.48 -7.36
C TRP A 356 -46.18 -0.97 -7.45
N PHE A 357 -47.19 -0.26 -7.98
CA PHE A 357 -47.26 1.18 -7.75
C PHE A 357 -47.53 1.40 -6.26
N CYS A 358 -46.59 2.10 -5.61
CA CYS A 358 -46.86 2.73 -4.34
C CYS A 358 -47.99 3.73 -4.59
N GLY A 359 -49.17 3.51 -4.01
CA GLY A 359 -50.14 4.57 -3.88
C GLY A 359 -49.52 5.64 -3.00
N GLU A 360 -49.15 6.77 -3.59
CA GLU A 360 -49.17 8.02 -2.85
C GLU A 360 -50.60 8.22 -2.33
N GLU A 361 -50.73 8.73 -1.11
CA GLU A 361 -51.97 8.89 -0.33
C GLU A 361 -52.37 7.69 0.56
N ALA A 362 -51.53 7.41 1.55
CA ALA A 362 -52.01 7.09 2.89
C ALA A 362 -50.96 7.55 3.91
N ASP A 363 -51.34 8.51 4.77
CA ASP A 363 -50.48 8.99 5.85
C ASP A 363 -50.00 7.82 6.73
N PRO A 364 -48.69 7.67 6.97
CA PRO A 364 -48.20 6.65 7.88
C PRO A 364 -48.59 7.02 9.32
N PRO A 365 -49.23 6.12 10.09
CA PRO A 365 -49.37 6.32 11.52
C PRO A 365 -47.98 6.45 12.15
N GLN A 366 -47.80 7.51 12.93
CA GLN A 366 -46.58 7.82 13.67
C GLN A 366 -46.25 6.68 14.66
N VAL A 367 -45.43 5.73 14.23
CA VAL A 367 -44.72 4.81 15.11
C VAL A 367 -43.22 4.94 14.81
N PRO A 368 -42.44 5.53 15.73
CA PRO A 368 -41.02 5.73 15.52
C PRO A 368 -40.28 4.47 15.95
N SER A 369 -39.90 3.57 15.04
CA SER A 369 -38.81 2.62 15.37
C SER A 369 -38.17 1.82 14.23
N GLU A 370 -38.57 1.91 12.96
CA GLU A 370 -38.00 1.04 11.92
C GLU A 370 -37.61 1.83 10.67
N PRO A 371 -36.49 1.44 10.00
CA PRO A 371 -36.04 2.15 8.80
C PRO A 371 -37.12 2.09 7.71
N PRO A 372 -37.32 3.19 6.95
CA PRO A 372 -38.42 3.33 5.98
C PRO A 372 -38.43 2.23 4.91
N GLU A 373 -37.27 1.68 4.58
CA GLU A 373 -37.08 0.54 3.67
C GLU A 373 -37.73 -0.75 4.19
N LEU A 374 -37.74 -0.95 5.52
CA LEU A 374 -38.38 -2.11 6.15
C LEU A 374 -39.91 -1.97 6.12
N GLN A 375 -40.42 -0.75 6.26
CA GLN A 375 -41.85 -0.46 6.19
C GLN A 375 -42.42 -0.76 4.80
N GLN A 376 -41.68 -0.40 3.74
CA GLN A 376 -42.05 -0.73 2.37
C GLN A 376 -42.08 -2.26 2.14
N LEU A 377 -41.11 -2.99 2.70
CA LEU A 377 -41.07 -4.46 2.64
C LEU A 377 -42.24 -5.09 3.39
N LEU A 378 -42.57 -4.58 4.59
CA LEU A 378 -43.71 -5.03 5.38
C LEU A 378 -45.04 -4.79 4.64
N TRP A 379 -45.20 -3.65 3.97
CA TRP A 379 -46.39 -3.38 3.16
C TRP A 379 -46.51 -4.37 1.99
N ARG A 380 -45.41 -4.65 1.30
CA ARG A 380 -45.34 -5.67 0.24
C ARG A 380 -45.74 -7.05 0.77
N PHE A 381 -45.19 -7.43 1.91
CA PHE A 381 -45.50 -8.70 2.55
C PHE A 381 -46.98 -8.81 2.93
N ASN A 382 -47.53 -7.82 3.64
CA ASN A 382 -48.92 -7.82 4.10
C ASN A 382 -49.90 -7.88 2.94
N SER A 383 -49.64 -7.10 1.88
CA SER A 383 -50.46 -7.11 0.67
C SER A 383 -50.41 -8.46 -0.06
N ALA A 384 -49.25 -9.12 -0.12
CA ALA A 384 -49.14 -10.48 -0.67
C ALA A 384 -49.93 -11.51 0.16
N VAL A 385 -49.90 -11.38 1.50
CA VAL A 385 -50.69 -12.24 2.41
C VAL A 385 -52.18 -12.06 2.18
N LEU A 386 -52.67 -10.82 2.08
CA LEU A 386 -54.09 -10.54 1.82
C LEU A 386 -54.56 -11.12 0.49
N ARG A 387 -53.75 -10.97 -0.57
CA ARG A 387 -54.04 -11.56 -1.88
C ARG A 387 -54.08 -13.09 -1.82
N ARG A 388 -53.14 -13.71 -1.10
CA ARG A 388 -53.13 -15.16 -0.89
C ARG A 388 -54.41 -15.63 -0.20
N GLU A 389 -54.86 -14.93 0.84
CA GLU A 389 -56.11 -15.27 1.54
C GLU A 389 -57.35 -15.06 0.65
N ALA A 390 -57.39 -14.01 -0.16
CA ALA A 390 -58.46 -13.77 -1.13
C ALA A 390 -58.54 -14.88 -2.19
N LEU A 391 -57.41 -15.27 -2.77
CA LEU A 391 -57.32 -16.40 -3.71
C LEU A 391 -57.73 -17.72 -3.05
N ARG A 392 -57.38 -17.90 -1.77
CA ARG A 392 -57.78 -19.09 -1.01
C ARG A 392 -59.30 -19.16 -0.86
N LYS A 393 -59.95 -18.05 -0.49
CA LYS A 393 -61.42 -17.98 -0.41
C LYS A 393 -62.07 -18.27 -1.76
N HIS A 394 -61.61 -17.60 -2.83
CA HIS A 394 -62.17 -17.82 -4.16
C HIS A 394 -62.01 -19.29 -4.63
N LYS A 395 -60.88 -19.92 -4.31
CA LYS A 395 -60.68 -21.36 -4.57
C LYS A 395 -61.62 -22.24 -3.76
N GLU A 396 -61.93 -21.88 -2.51
CA GLU A 396 -62.91 -22.59 -1.69
C GLU A 396 -64.32 -22.45 -2.27
N ASP A 397 -64.71 -21.26 -2.72
CA ASP A 397 -66.00 -20.99 -3.36
C ASP A 397 -66.15 -21.78 -4.66
N LEU A 398 -65.16 -21.72 -5.57
CA LEU A 398 -65.14 -22.51 -6.81
C LEU A 398 -65.20 -24.02 -6.53
N ARG A 399 -64.61 -24.49 -5.43
CA ARG A 399 -64.72 -25.90 -5.03
C ARG A 399 -66.14 -26.25 -4.61
N GLN A 400 -66.81 -25.38 -3.87
CA GLN A 400 -68.21 -25.57 -3.47
C GLN A 400 -69.14 -25.54 -4.70
N GLU A 401 -68.97 -24.58 -5.60
CA GLU A 401 -69.70 -24.51 -6.87
C GLU A 401 -69.46 -25.76 -7.72
N ASN A 402 -68.21 -26.22 -7.84
CA ASN A 402 -67.91 -27.44 -8.59
C ASN A 402 -68.55 -28.68 -7.95
N GLN A 403 -68.62 -28.74 -6.62
CA GLN A 403 -69.34 -29.80 -5.91
C GLN A 403 -70.85 -29.75 -6.20
N GLN A 404 -71.45 -28.55 -6.17
CA GLN A 404 -72.86 -28.35 -6.51
C GLN A 404 -73.16 -28.72 -7.96
N LEU A 405 -72.33 -28.28 -8.91
CA LEU A 405 -72.45 -28.63 -10.32
C LEU A 405 -72.33 -30.13 -10.53
N ARG A 406 -71.39 -30.81 -9.85
CA ARG A 406 -71.30 -32.28 -9.89
C ARG A 406 -72.54 -32.98 -9.34
N LEU A 407 -73.17 -32.42 -8.29
CA LEU A 407 -74.43 -32.95 -7.74
C LEU A 407 -75.59 -32.74 -8.73
N LEU A 408 -75.70 -31.56 -9.34
CA LEU A 408 -76.71 -31.28 -10.38
C LEU A 408 -76.51 -32.19 -11.60
N LEU A 409 -75.27 -32.39 -12.04
CA LEU A 409 -74.94 -33.29 -13.15
C LEU A 409 -75.32 -34.73 -12.82
N ARG A 410 -75.08 -35.19 -11.58
CA ARG A 410 -75.56 -36.49 -11.09
C ARG A 410 -77.09 -36.58 -11.14
N GLN A 411 -77.80 -35.57 -10.62
CA GLN A 411 -79.26 -35.54 -10.67
C GLN A 411 -79.82 -35.55 -12.10
N HIS A 412 -79.20 -34.83 -13.03
CA HIS A 412 -79.58 -34.85 -14.45
C HIS A 412 -79.30 -36.20 -15.11
N LEU A 413 -78.17 -36.84 -14.79
CA LEU A 413 -77.84 -38.18 -15.28
C LEU A 413 -78.76 -39.25 -14.67
N ASP A 414 -79.13 -39.11 -13.40
CA ASP A 414 -80.11 -39.98 -12.73
C ASP A 414 -81.51 -39.78 -13.33
N ALA A 415 -81.89 -38.55 -13.70
CA ALA A 415 -83.14 -38.25 -14.40
C ALA A 415 -83.16 -38.76 -15.86
N ALA A 416 -82.02 -38.70 -16.56
CA ALA A 416 -81.87 -39.22 -17.92
C ALA A 416 -81.77 -40.75 -17.98
N THR A 417 -81.22 -41.39 -16.94
CA THR A 417 -81.24 -42.87 -16.78
C THR A 417 -82.57 -43.37 -16.23
N ALA A 418 -83.35 -42.51 -15.58
CA ALA A 418 -84.74 -42.74 -15.18
C ALA A 418 -85.75 -42.33 -16.27
N GLU A 419 -85.46 -42.61 -17.54
CA GLU A 419 -86.50 -42.81 -18.55
C GLU A 419 -87.37 -43.99 -18.11
N GLY A 420 -88.36 -43.69 -17.28
CA GLY A 420 -89.31 -44.67 -16.77
C GLY A 420 -89.93 -44.43 -15.39
N ARG A 421 -90.21 -43.19 -14.95
CA ARG A 421 -91.42 -42.85 -14.12
C ARG A 421 -91.49 -41.36 -13.71
N PRO A 422 -92.69 -40.75 -13.65
CA PRO A 422 -92.86 -39.33 -13.32
C PRO A 422 -93.15 -39.12 -11.82
N VAL A 423 -92.46 -38.18 -11.16
CA VAL A 423 -92.93 -37.56 -9.89
C VAL A 423 -92.38 -36.13 -9.74
N GLY A 424 -93.28 -35.13 -9.66
CA GLY A 424 -93.06 -33.84 -8.98
C GLY A 424 -92.81 -32.62 -9.88
N PRO A 425 -93.40 -31.44 -9.57
CA PRO A 425 -93.96 -30.53 -10.56
C PRO A 425 -92.94 -29.62 -11.25
N GLN A 426 -93.05 -29.54 -12.58
CA GLN A 426 -92.49 -28.45 -13.39
C GLN A 426 -93.25 -27.14 -13.14
N PRO A 427 -92.56 -26.02 -12.89
CA PRO A 427 -93.04 -24.72 -13.29
C PRO A 427 -92.51 -24.44 -14.71
N LEU A 428 -93.37 -24.62 -15.71
CA LEU A 428 -93.16 -24.03 -17.03
C LEU A 428 -93.40 -22.51 -16.92
N CYS A 429 -92.46 -21.75 -17.49
CA CYS A 429 -92.50 -20.30 -17.70
C CYS A 429 -92.32 -19.40 -16.46
N THR A 430 -91.07 -19.12 -16.11
CA THR A 430 -90.68 -17.76 -15.70
C THR A 430 -89.45 -17.35 -16.51
N ALA A 431 -89.53 -16.17 -17.13
CA ALA A 431 -88.48 -15.58 -17.92
C ALA A 431 -87.17 -15.50 -17.13
N TYR A 432 -86.07 -15.97 -17.70
CA TYR A 432 -84.73 -15.55 -17.25
C TYR A 432 -84.61 -14.04 -17.49
N PRO A 433 -84.41 -13.19 -16.48
CA PRO A 433 -83.75 -11.92 -16.71
C PRO A 433 -82.30 -12.23 -17.08
N ALA A 434 -81.80 -11.59 -18.12
CA ALA A 434 -80.38 -11.62 -18.48
C ALA A 434 -79.51 -11.29 -17.26
N PRO A 435 -78.30 -11.86 -17.15
CA PRO A 435 -77.36 -11.44 -16.12
C PRO A 435 -77.05 -9.96 -16.31
N VAL A 436 -77.54 -9.13 -15.39
CA VAL A 436 -77.09 -7.75 -15.25
C VAL A 436 -75.61 -7.86 -14.90
N SER A 437 -74.76 -7.46 -15.84
CA SER A 437 -73.39 -7.08 -15.55
C SER A 437 -73.44 -5.96 -14.52
N THR A 438 -73.27 -6.31 -13.25
CA THR A 438 -72.95 -5.34 -12.20
C THR A 438 -71.53 -4.85 -12.48
N SER A 439 -71.44 -3.83 -13.34
CA SER A 439 -70.36 -2.86 -13.26
C SER A 439 -70.49 -2.19 -11.90
N THR A 440 -69.75 -2.67 -10.91
CA THR A 440 -69.53 -1.94 -9.67
C THR A 440 -68.66 -0.73 -10.01
N GLN A 441 -69.31 0.33 -10.48
CA GLN A 441 -68.76 1.67 -10.38
C GLN A 441 -68.69 1.99 -8.89
N HIS A 442 -67.48 2.26 -8.40
CA HIS A 442 -67.26 2.84 -7.09
C HIS A 442 -68.01 4.18 -7.01
N ALA A 443 -69.12 4.20 -6.27
CA ALA A 443 -69.72 5.43 -5.81
C ALA A 443 -68.87 5.95 -4.64
N VAL A 444 -68.15 7.04 -4.90
CA VAL A 444 -67.55 7.90 -3.88
C VAL A 444 -68.68 8.50 -3.06
N VAL A 445 -68.79 8.08 -1.80
CA VAL A 445 -69.60 8.77 -0.80
C VAL A 445 -68.72 9.88 -0.22
N HIS A 446 -68.96 11.11 -0.66
CA HIS A 446 -68.59 12.29 0.11
C HIS A 446 -69.45 12.31 1.38
N GLN A 447 -68.84 12.02 2.53
CA GLN A 447 -69.34 12.53 3.80
C GLN A 447 -68.71 13.91 4.02
N VAL A 448 -69.58 14.91 3.96
CA VAL A 448 -69.36 16.22 4.57
C VAL A 448 -69.44 16.01 6.08
N THR A 449 -68.36 16.31 6.79
CA THR A 449 -68.39 16.54 8.24
C THR A 449 -67.83 17.93 8.48
N ASP A 450 -68.75 18.85 8.79
CA ASP A 450 -68.45 19.96 9.69
C ASP A 450 -68.03 19.39 11.06
N TRP A 451 -67.13 20.13 11.73
CA TRP A 451 -66.53 19.95 13.07
C TRP A 451 -65.18 19.22 13.14
#